data_AF-A0A0F9JSD0-F1
#
_entry.id   AF-A0A0F9JSD0-F1
#
_cell.length_a   1.000
_cell.length_b   1.000
_cell.length_c   1.000
_cell.angle_alpha   90.00
_cell.angle_beta   90.00
_cell.angle_gamma   90.00
#
_symmetry.space_group_name_H-M   'P 1'
#
loop_
_entity.id
_entity.type
_entity.pdbx_description
1 polymer ?
#
loop_
_entity_poly.entity_id
_entity_poly.type
_entity_poly.pdbx_seq_one_letter_code
_entity_poly.pdbx_strand_id
1 'polypeptide(L)' 'MEFVSFISIEDNPPDLILSFAIWQPELEEIRSLILMRTSEYEFMLDEAERGVNVSDEAWQDDEDDILKKIELATIL' A
#
# COMPACT_ATOMS: atom_id res chain seq x y z
N MET A 1 11.83 15.60 16.07
CA MET A 1 11.25 15.93 14.76
C MET A 1 9.90 15.24 14.70
N GLU A 2 8.85 15.94 14.32
CA GLU A 2 7.53 15.35 14.12
C GLU A 2 7.60 14.52 12.84
N PHE A 3 7.49 13.19 12.96
CA PHE A 3 7.54 12.27 11.83
C PHE A 3 6.29 12.55 10.99
N VAL A 4 6.45 13.16 9.82
CA VAL A 4 5.30 13.37 8.94
C VAL A 4 5.09 12.08 8.16
N SER A 5 4.28 11.18 8.72
CA SER A 5 3.58 10.19 7.92
C SER A 5 2.58 10.94 7.04
N PHE A 6 2.94 11.16 5.78
CA PHE A 6 2.01 11.73 4.81
C PHE A 6 1.16 10.60 4.22
N ILE A 7 -0.14 10.80 4.23
CA ILE A 7 -1.11 9.89 3.60
C ILE A 7 -1.84 10.69 2.53
N SER A 8 -1.81 10.19 1.29
CA SER A 8 -2.68 10.61 0.21
C SER A 8 -3.75 9.55 -0.03
N ILE A 9 -4.96 10.00 -0.37
CA ILE A 9 -6.07 9.14 -0.78
C ILE A 9 -6.59 9.68 -2.10
N GLU A 10 -6.53 8.86 -3.13
CA GLU A 10 -7.20 9.10 -4.41
C GLU A 10 -8.39 8.14 -4.52
N ASP A 11 -9.58 8.69 -4.37
CA ASP A 11 -10.86 7.97 -4.44
C ASP A 11 -11.58 8.42 -5.71
N ASN A 12 -11.12 7.89 -6.85
CA ASN A 12 -11.67 8.17 -8.16
C ASN A 12 -12.15 6.85 -8.78
N PRO A 13 -13.46 6.55 -8.69
CA PRO A 13 -14.00 5.29 -9.18
C PRO A 13 -13.55 4.97 -10.61
N PRO A 14 -13.15 3.72 -10.90
CA PRO A 14 -13.28 2.54 -10.04
C PRO A 14 -12.11 2.32 -9.05
N ASP A 15 -11.10 3.19 -9.11
CA ASP A 15 -9.82 3.00 -8.43
C ASP A 15 -9.83 3.68 -7.05
N LEU A 16 -9.32 2.94 -6.07
CA LEU A 16 -8.98 3.46 -4.75
C LEU A 16 -7.48 3.28 -4.52
N ILE A 17 -6.77 4.40 -4.36
CA ILE A 17 -5.32 4.42 -4.13
C ILE A 17 -5.04 5.09 -2.78
N LEU A 18 -4.26 4.41 -1.95
CA LEU A 18 -3.72 4.95 -0.70
C LEU A 18 -2.20 4.99 -0.82
N SER A 19 -1.60 6.14 -0.56
CA SER A 19 -0.15 6.31 -0.64
C SER A 19 0.39 6.83 0.69
N PHE A 20 1.40 6.15 1.21
CA PHE A 20 2.05 6.47 2.47
C PHE A 20 3.50 6.85 2.22
N ALA A 21 3.94 7.95 2.82
CA ALA A 21 5.35 8.25 3.00
C ALA A 21 5.79 7.79 4.39
N ILE A 22 6.65 6.77 4.44
CA ILE A 22 7.13 6.15 5.67
C ILE A 22 8.58 6.59 5.88
N TRP A 23 8.81 7.38 6.93
CA TRP A 23 10.16 7.77 7.31
C TRP A 23 10.91 6.61 7.97
N GLN A 24 12.13 6.36 7.52
CA GLN A 24 13.01 5.31 7.99
C GLN A 24 14.22 5.89 8.73
N PRO A 25 14.14 6.07 10.06
CA PRO A 25 15.15 6.77 10.82
C PRO A 25 16.52 6.07 10.79
N GLU A 26 16.57 4.76 10.62
CA GLU A 26 17.81 3.99 10.57
C GLU A 26 18.63 4.24 9.30
N LEU A 27 17.97 4.68 8.23
CA LEU A 27 18.56 4.87 6.90
C LEU A 27 18.52 6.32 6.43
N GLU A 28 17.96 7.22 7.24
CA GLU A 28 17.73 8.62 6.92
C GLU A 28 16.99 8.84 5.57
N GLU A 29 16.08 7.93 5.23
CA GLU A 29 15.34 7.93 3.96
C GLU A 29 13.81 7.94 4.16
N ILE A 30 13.09 8.39 3.13
CA ILE A 30 11.63 8.26 3.04
C ILE A 30 11.35 7.15 2.03
N ARG A 31 10.51 6.18 2.41
CA ARG A 31 10.00 5.16 1.48
C ARG A 31 8.53 5.37 1.17
N SER A 32 8.13 4.97 -0.03
CA SER A 32 6.71 4.90 -0.40
C SER A 32 6.13 3.50 -0.19
N LEU A 33 4.93 3.44 0.40
CA LEU A 33 4.03 2.29 0.36
C LEU A 33 2.74 2.72 -0.35
N ILE A 34 2.37 2.02 -1.41
CA ILE A 34 1.16 2.30 -2.19
C ILE A 34 0.25 1.07 -2.12
N LEU A 35 -1.01 1.30 -1.77
CA LEU A 35 -2.09 0.31 -1.80
C LEU A 35 -3.08 0.72 -2.89
N MET A 36 -3.43 -0.20 -3.78
CA MET A 36 -4.33 0.08 -4.89
C MET A 36 -5.39 -1.02 -4.99
N ARG A 37 -6.64 -0.63 -5.28
CA ARG A 37 -7.74 -1.56 -5.54
C ARG A 37 -8.71 -1.01 -6.58
N THR A 38 -9.09 -1.86 -7.53
CA THR A 38 -10.09 -1.54 -8.57
C THR A 38 -11.32 -2.43 -8.42
N SER A 39 -12.13 -2.16 -7.40
CA SER A 39 -13.18 -3.09 -6.94
C SER A 39 -14.25 -3.38 -7.99
N GLU A 40 -14.54 -2.44 -8.90
CA GLU A 40 -15.58 -2.61 -9.91
C GLU A 40 -15.28 -3.73 -10.92
N TYR A 41 -14.00 -4.05 -11.15
CA TYR A 41 -13.59 -5.06 -12.14
C TYR A 41 -13.12 -6.38 -11.51
N GLU A 42 -13.08 -6.49 -10.18
CA GLU A 42 -12.61 -7.71 -9.49
C GLU A 42 -13.39 -8.97 -9.88
N PHE A 43 -14.65 -8.84 -10.29
CA PHE A 43 -15.46 -9.97 -10.74
C PHE A 43 -14.93 -10.62 -12.02
N MET A 44 -14.09 -9.93 -12.78
CA MET A 44 -13.44 -10.44 -13.99
C MET A 44 -12.13 -11.20 -13.70
N LEU A 45 -11.58 -11.05 -12.49
CA LEU A 45 -10.30 -11.64 -12.07
C LEU A 45 -10.49 -12.99 -11.38
N ASP A 46 -9.45 -13.83 -11.39
CA ASP A 46 -9.42 -15.05 -10.57
C ASP A 46 -9.35 -14.70 -9.08
N GLU A 47 -9.83 -15.60 -8.21
CA GLU A 47 -9.88 -15.35 -6.75
C GLU A 47 -8.51 -14.99 -6.16
N ALA A 48 -7.43 -15.55 -6.71
CA ALA A 48 -6.06 -15.29 -6.28
C ALA A 48 -5.55 -13.87 -6.63
N GLU A 49 -6.14 -13.25 -7.65
CA GLU A 49 -5.76 -11.93 -8.20
C GLU A 49 -6.62 -10.79 -7.63
N ARG A 50 -7.67 -11.11 -6.85
CA ARG A 50 -8.58 -10.13 -6.26
C ARG A 50 -8.00 -9.55 -4.98
N GLY A 51 -8.29 -8.27 -4.73
CA GLY A 51 -7.96 -7.59 -3.48
C GLY A 51 -7.14 -6.33 -3.70
N VAL A 52 -6.20 -6.09 -2.79
CA VAL A 52 -5.40 -4.87 -2.76
C VAL A 52 -3.99 -5.21 -3.24
N ASN A 53 -3.55 -4.56 -4.32
CA ASN A 53 -2.17 -4.59 -4.76
C ASN A 53 -1.32 -3.72 -3.83
N VAL A 54 -0.12 -4.18 -3.51
CA VAL A 54 0.85 -3.53 -2.64
C VAL A 54 2.11 -3.24 -3.45
N SER A 55 2.51 -1.99 -3.47
CA SER A 55 3.82 -1.59 -3.98
C SER A 55 4.61 -0.98 -2.83
N ASP A 56 5.66 -1.67 -2.39
CA ASP A 56 6.60 -1.22 -1.37
C ASP A 56 7.99 -1.07 -2.01
N GLU A 57 8.56 0.13 -1.91
CA GLU A 57 9.89 0.44 -2.46
C GLU A 57 11.02 -0.45 -1.87
N ALA A 58 10.78 -1.06 -0.71
CA ALA A 58 11.71 -2.00 -0.09
C ALA A 58 11.75 -3.38 -0.77
N TRP A 59 10.73 -3.74 -1.56
CA TRP A 59 10.62 -5.05 -2.19
C TRP A 59 11.17 -4.95 -3.62
N GLN A 60 12.19 -5.76 -3.93
CA GLN A 60 12.88 -5.76 -5.22
C GLN A 60 12.21 -6.65 -6.27
N ASP A 61 11.08 -7.28 -5.94
CA ASP A 61 10.39 -8.19 -6.84
C ASP A 61 9.31 -7.43 -7.60
N ASP A 62 9.27 -7.63 -8.92
CA ASP A 62 8.32 -6.98 -9.84
C ASP A 62 6.94 -7.71 -9.87
N GLU A 63 6.70 -8.66 -8.97
CA GLU A 63 5.40 -9.34 -8.86
C GLU A 63 4.38 -8.45 -8.12
N ASP A 64 3.16 -8.38 -8.65
CA ASP A 64 2.04 -7.68 -8.03
C ASP A 64 1.67 -8.36 -6.70
N ASP A 65 2.23 -7.87 -5.60
CA ASP A 65 1.98 -8.42 -4.28
C ASP A 65 0.56 -8.10 -3.79
N ILE A 66 -0.20 -9.14 -3.44
CA ILE A 66 -1.56 -9.01 -2.89
C ILE A 66 -1.52 -8.94 -1.36
N LEU A 67 -2.11 -7.88 -0.79
CA LEU A 67 -2.23 -7.69 0.64
C LEU A 67 -2.99 -8.86 1.29
N LYS A 68 -2.30 -9.66 2.12
CA LYS A 68 -2.92 -10.80 2.82
C LYS A 68 -3.50 -10.46 4.18
N LYS A 69 -2.81 -9.60 4.96
CA LYS A 69 -3.23 -9.21 6.31
C LYS A 69 -2.63 -7.88 6.72
N ILE A 70 -3.31 -7.19 7.63
CA ILE A 70 -2.78 -6.04 8.38
C ILE A 70 -2.72 -6.44 9.84
N GLU A 71 -1.56 -6.27 10.46
CA GLU A 71 -1.37 -6.45 11.90
C GLU A 71 -1.15 -5.09 12.54
N LEU A 72 -2.03 -4.74 13.49
CA LEU A 72 -1.89 -3.52 14.26
C LEU A 72 -0.92 -3.78 15.41
N ALA A 73 0.27 -3.20 15.35
CA ALA A 73 1.17 -3.17 16.49
C ALA A 73 0.71 -2.05 17.45
N THR A 74 0.23 -2.42 18.63
CA THR A 74 0.01 -1.46 19.71
C THR A 74 1.37 -1.00 20.21
N ILE A 75 1.75 0.24 19.91
CA ILE A 75 2.91 0.88 20.52
C ILE A 75 2.47 1.35 21.92
N LEU A 76 3.01 0.70 22.95
CA LEU A 76 2.83 1.06 24.38
C LEU A 76 3.80 2.17 24.80
#